data_AF-A0A7W0JHL8-F1
#
_entry.id   AF-A0A7W0JHL8-F1
#
_cell.length_a   1.000
_cell.length_b   1.000
_cell.length_c   1.000
_cell.angle_alpha   90.00
_cell.angle_beta   90.00
_cell.angle_gamma   90.00
#
_symmetry.space_group_name_H-M   'P 1'
#
loop_
_entity.id
_entity.type
_entity.pdbx_description
1 polymer ?
#
loop_
_entity_poly.entity_id
_entity_poly.type
_entity_poly.pdbx_seq_one_letter_code
_entity_poly.pdbx_strand_id
1 'polypeptide(L)'
;MRTTLDAKSLSAIAEQLRLSNQEYAARYPGETGRRQPVHTVYGGAHLFKAGTTARLGTLALRALEQSAPDAVAFAKAVGLSGAEKLPDSLEQSRNFQ
;
A
#
# COMPACT_ATOMS: atom_id res chain seq x y z
N MET A 1 -29.00 23.72 -34.17
CA MET A 1 -28.63 23.14 -32.85
C MET A 1 -27.82 24.17 -32.08
N ARG A 2 -28.13 24.42 -30.81
CA ARG A 2 -27.32 25.31 -29.96
C ARG A 2 -26.24 24.46 -29.28
N THR A 3 -24.98 24.74 -29.59
CA THR A 3 -23.80 23.97 -29.11
C THR A 3 -23.15 24.62 -27.89
N THR A 4 -23.79 25.62 -27.30
CA THR A 4 -23.27 26.41 -26.17
C THR A 4 -24.20 26.34 -24.97
N LEU A 5 -23.60 26.11 -23.81
CA LEU A 5 -24.24 26.24 -22.51
C LEU A 5 -24.38 27.73 -22.18
N ASP A 6 -25.52 28.13 -21.62
CA ASP A 6 -25.66 29.47 -21.06
C ASP A 6 -24.93 29.60 -19.72
N ALA A 7 -24.63 30.83 -19.32
CA ALA A 7 -23.83 31.11 -18.13
C ALA A 7 -24.44 30.53 -16.84
N LYS A 8 -25.77 30.51 -16.72
CA LYS A 8 -26.45 29.97 -15.53
C LYS A 8 -26.25 28.47 -15.45
N SER A 9 -26.48 27.75 -16.55
CA SER A 9 -26.24 26.31 -16.64
C SER A 9 -24.78 25.96 -16.36
N LEU A 10 -23.83 26.72 -16.91
CA LEU A 10 -22.41 26.51 -16.66
C LEU A 10 -22.04 26.70 -15.18
N SER A 11 -22.55 27.76 -14.54
CA SER A 11 -22.27 28.04 -13.12
C SER A 11 -22.79 26.95 -12.18
N ALA A 12 -23.99 26.43 -12.44
CA ALA A 12 -24.59 25.36 -11.65
C ALA A 12 -23.78 24.07 -11.78
N ILE A 13 -23.36 23.71 -13.00
CA ILE A 13 -22.53 22.53 -13.26
C ILE A 13 -21.15 22.68 -12.62
N ALA A 14 -20.53 23.86 -12.74
CA ALA A 14 -19.21 24.14 -12.15
C ALA A 14 -19.23 24.00 -10.62
N GLU A 15 -20.30 24.45 -9.96
CA GLU A 15 -20.42 24.33 -8.51
C GLU A 15 -20.58 22.88 -8.05
N GLN A 16 -21.36 22.07 -8.77
CA GLN A 16 -21.46 20.64 -8.50
C GLN A 16 -20.12 19.92 -8.69
N LEU A 17 -19.40 20.24 -9.77
CA LEU A 17 -18.05 19.73 -10.02
C LEU A 17 -17.06 20.15 -8.93
N ARG A 18 -17.15 21.39 -8.44
CA ARG A 18 -16.27 21.93 -7.40
C ARG A 18 -16.35 21.09 -6.13
N LEU A 19 -17.55 20.74 -5.67
CA LEU A 19 -17.75 19.92 -4.47
C LEU A 19 -17.16 18.50 -4.66
N SER A 20 -17.47 17.85 -5.78
CA SER A 20 -16.95 16.51 -6.09
C SER A 20 -15.40 16.51 -6.20
N ASN A 21 -14.84 17.54 -6.85
CA ASN A 21 -13.39 17.68 -6.99
C ASN A 21 -12.71 17.92 -5.64
N GLN A 22 -13.34 18.64 -4.70
CA GLN A 22 -12.81 18.85 -3.35
C GLN A 22 -12.75 17.54 -2.57
N GLU A 23 -13.80 16.72 -2.62
CA GLU A 23 -13.78 15.40 -1.98
C GLU A 23 -12.76 14.45 -2.61
N TYR A 24 -12.60 14.52 -3.93
CA TYR A 24 -11.60 13.73 -4.64
C TYR A 24 -10.19 14.15 -4.24
N ALA A 25 -9.90 15.45 -4.25
CA ALA A 25 -8.59 15.99 -3.87
C ALA A 25 -8.25 15.68 -2.40
N ALA A 26 -9.25 15.67 -1.50
CA ALA A 26 -9.05 15.28 -0.10
C ALA A 26 -8.69 13.78 0.05
N ARG A 27 -9.31 12.90 -0.75
CA ARG A 27 -9.01 11.45 -0.75
C ARG A 27 -7.70 11.12 -1.45
N TYR A 28 -7.34 11.88 -2.46
CA TYR A 28 -6.17 11.66 -3.30
C TYR A 28 -5.33 12.95 -3.36
N PRO A 29 -4.61 13.33 -2.28
CA PRO A 29 -3.87 14.58 -2.19
C PRO A 29 -2.66 14.68 -3.15
N GLY A 30 -2.50 13.71 -4.04
CA GLY A 30 -1.37 13.62 -4.97
C GLY A 30 -0.10 13.10 -4.31
N GLU A 31 1.00 13.23 -5.04
CA GLU A 31 2.31 12.78 -4.59
C GLU A 31 2.89 13.73 -3.53
N THR A 32 3.31 13.17 -2.41
CA THR A 32 3.93 13.93 -1.31
C THR A 32 5.36 14.39 -1.62
N GLY A 33 5.89 14.06 -2.81
CA GLY A 33 7.29 14.27 -3.19
C GLY A 33 8.28 13.36 -2.44
N ARG A 34 7.80 12.55 -1.48
CA ARG A 34 8.62 11.59 -0.75
C ARG A 34 8.78 10.31 -1.57
N ARG A 35 9.84 9.55 -1.29
CA ARG A 35 9.97 8.20 -1.83
C ARG A 35 8.83 7.34 -1.30
N GLN A 36 8.03 6.78 -2.20
CA GLN A 36 7.06 5.76 -1.86
C GLN A 36 7.69 4.37 -1.99
N PRO A 37 7.44 3.44 -1.06
CA PRO A 37 7.86 2.07 -1.21
C PRO A 37 7.09 1.42 -2.35
N VAL A 38 7.78 1.07 -3.43
CA VAL A 38 7.21 0.35 -4.57
C VAL A 38 7.65 -1.11 -4.49
N HIS A 39 6.68 -2.02 -4.60
CA HIS A 39 6.95 -3.44 -4.76
C HIS A 39 6.54 -3.86 -6.18
N THR A 40 7.52 -4.23 -7.00
CA THR A 40 7.28 -4.62 -8.39
C THR A 40 7.09 -6.14 -8.46
N VAL A 41 5.99 -6.57 -9.09
CA VAL A 41 5.69 -7.99 -9.34
C VAL A 41 5.59 -8.18 -10.85
N TYR A 42 6.32 -9.17 -11.37
CA TYR A 42 6.21 -9.61 -12.75
C TYR A 42 5.24 -10.78 -12.86
N GLY A 43 4.29 -10.71 -13.79
CA GLY A 43 3.29 -11.75 -13.99
C GLY A 43 2.56 -11.60 -15.33
N GLY A 44 1.84 -12.64 -15.74
CA GLY A 44 1.08 -12.61 -16.98
C GLY A 44 -0.06 -11.58 -16.92
N ALA A 45 -0.19 -10.73 -17.95
CA ALA A 45 -1.22 -9.69 -18.01
C ALA A 45 -2.66 -10.24 -17.85
N HIS A 46 -2.90 -11.46 -18.33
CA HIS A 46 -4.19 -12.16 -18.22
C HIS A 46 -4.58 -12.53 -16.77
N LEU A 47 -3.64 -12.51 -15.82
CA LEU A 47 -3.87 -12.78 -14.41
C LEU A 47 -4.22 -11.51 -13.61
N PHE A 48 -4.04 -10.33 -14.19
CA PHE A 48 -4.32 -9.07 -13.52
C PHE A 48 -5.83 -8.87 -13.34
N LYS A 49 -6.23 -8.55 -12.10
CA LYS A 49 -7.61 -8.26 -11.70
C LYS A 49 -7.61 -7.09 -10.72
N ALA A 50 -8.75 -6.42 -10.54
CA ALA A 50 -8.88 -5.29 -9.63
C ALA A 50 -8.46 -5.61 -8.17
N GLY A 51 -8.58 -6.88 -7.74
CA GLY A 51 -8.18 -7.34 -6.40
C GLY A 51 -6.77 -7.94 -6.29
N THR A 52 -5.93 -7.88 -7.33
CA THR A 52 -4.62 -8.55 -7.34
C THR A 52 -3.72 -8.10 -6.19
N THR A 53 -3.63 -6.80 -5.92
CA THR A 53 -2.78 -6.25 -4.86
C THR A 53 -3.19 -6.73 -3.47
N ALA A 54 -4.48 -6.68 -3.15
CA ALA A 54 -5.01 -7.18 -1.88
C ALA A 54 -4.73 -8.67 -1.69
N ARG A 55 -4.94 -9.48 -2.74
CA ARG A 55 -4.67 -10.93 -2.71
C ARG A 55 -3.20 -11.25 -2.49
N LEU A 56 -2.29 -10.54 -3.19
CA LEU A 56 -0.85 -10.70 -3.00
C LEU A 56 -0.43 -10.31 -1.58
N GLY A 57 -1.02 -9.25 -1.01
CA GLY A 57 -0.81 -8.87 0.38
C GLY A 57 -1.20 -9.97 1.37
N THR A 58 -2.38 -10.57 1.22
CA THR A 58 -2.79 -11.71 2.07
C THR A 58 -1.83 -12.90 1.96
N LEU A 59 -1.35 -13.19 0.75
CA LEU A 59 -0.41 -14.29 0.54
C LEU A 59 0.95 -14.00 1.21
N ALA A 60 1.44 -12.76 1.08
CA ALA A 60 2.68 -12.33 1.72
C ALA A 60 2.61 -12.44 3.25
N LEU A 61 1.48 -12.04 3.85
CA LEU A 61 1.27 -12.18 5.30
C LEU A 61 1.31 -13.64 5.75
N ARG A 62 0.64 -14.56 5.03
CA ARG A 62 0.69 -16.00 5.34
C ARG A 62 2.10 -16.56 5.22
N ALA A 63 2.84 -16.16 4.19
CA ALA A 63 4.22 -16.60 4.01
C ALA A 63 5.11 -16.10 5.17
N LEU A 64 4.88 -14.87 5.64
CA LEU A 64 5.57 -14.30 6.79
C LEU A 64 5.23 -15.06 8.08
N GLU A 65 3.95 -15.28 8.38
CA GLU A 65 3.51 -16.04 9.55
C GLU A 65 4.11 -17.46 9.59
N GLN A 66 4.19 -18.12 8.43
CA GLN A 66 4.71 -19.47 8.32
C GLN A 66 6.24 -19.54 8.44
N SER A 67 6.95 -18.59 7.85
CA SER A 67 8.42 -18.67 7.69
C SER A 67 9.20 -17.81 8.68
N ALA A 68 8.55 -16.81 9.25
CA ALA A 68 9.13 -15.83 10.15
C ALA A 68 8.09 -15.42 11.21
N PRO A 69 7.69 -16.37 12.08
CA PRO A 69 6.61 -16.17 13.06
C PRO A 69 6.94 -15.08 14.10
N ASP A 70 8.21 -14.70 14.21
CA ASP A 70 8.66 -13.66 15.12
C ASP A 70 9.81 -12.82 14.55
N ALA A 71 10.14 -11.71 15.24
CA ALA A 71 11.13 -10.75 14.77
C ALA A 71 12.57 -11.32 14.72
N VAL A 72 12.89 -12.30 15.58
CA VAL A 72 14.21 -12.95 15.61
C VAL A 72 14.35 -13.90 14.43
N ALA A 73 13.33 -14.75 14.22
CA ALA A 73 13.24 -15.64 13.08
C ALA A 73 13.27 -14.84 11.76
N PHE A 74 12.53 -13.73 11.69
CA PHE A 74 12.55 -12.84 10.53
C PHE A 74 13.95 -12.26 10.29
N ALA A 75 14.57 -11.66 11.30
CA ALA A 75 15.89 -11.03 11.19
C ALA A 75 16.96 -12.03 10.72
N LYS A 76 16.93 -13.26 11.25
CA LYS A 76 17.82 -14.34 10.82
C LYS A 76 17.51 -14.78 9.38
N ALA A 77 16.24 -14.97 9.03
CA ALA A 77 15.82 -15.41 7.69
C ALA A 77 16.20 -14.42 6.57
N VAL A 78 16.13 -13.12 6.85
CA VAL A 78 16.50 -12.08 5.86
C VAL A 78 17.97 -11.67 5.91
N GLY A 79 18.77 -12.28 6.78
CA GLY A 79 20.20 -11.96 6.93
C GLY A 79 20.45 -10.54 7.43
N LEU A 80 19.61 -10.04 8.33
CA LEU A 80 19.76 -8.70 8.90
C LEU A 80 21.10 -8.59 9.65
N SER A 81 21.87 -7.52 9.41
CA SER A 81 23.14 -7.31 10.10
C SER A 81 22.94 -7.27 11.62
N GLY A 82 23.68 -8.09 12.37
CA GLY A 82 23.51 -8.24 13.82
C GLY A 82 22.56 -9.38 14.22
N ALA A 83 21.85 -10.00 13.28
CA ALA A 83 20.93 -11.11 13.57
C ALA A 83 21.65 -12.36 14.12
N GLU A 84 22.94 -12.51 13.83
CA GLU A 84 23.79 -13.58 14.36
C GLU A 84 23.94 -13.52 15.89
N LYS A 85 23.74 -12.34 16.49
CA LYS A 85 23.82 -12.11 17.94
C LYS A 85 22.47 -12.29 18.63
N LEU A 86 21.39 -12.43 17.85
CA LEU A 86 20.07 -12.65 18.41
C LEU A 86 19.96 -14.09 18.92
N PRO A 87 19.28 -14.31 20.06
CA PRO A 87 19.01 -15.64 20.57
C PRO A 87 18.13 -16.43 19.59
N ASP A 88 17.88 -17.71 19.85
CA ASP A 88 17.15 -18.57 18.90
C ASP A 88 15.63 -18.36 18.93
N SER A 89 15.12 -17.68 19.96
CA SER A 89 13.72 -17.32 20.07
C SER A 89 13.49 -15.99 20.79
N LEU A 90 12.32 -15.37 20.55
CA LEU A 90 11.89 -14.18 21.30
C LEU A 90 11.74 -14.41 22.81
N GLU A 91 11.37 -15.62 23.23
CA GLU A 91 11.28 -15.99 24.66
C GLU A 91 12.65 -15.87 25.33
N GLN A 92 13.72 -16.26 24.63
CA GLN A 92 15.09 -16.14 25.13
C GLN A 92 15.60 -14.70 25.10
N SER A 93 15.16 -13.86 24.15
CA SER A 93 15.58 -12.44 24.10
C SER A 93 14.98 -11.61 25.23
N ARG A 94 13.77 -11.95 25.69
CA ARG A 94 13.13 -11.29 26.84
C ARG A 94 13.85 -11.54 28.17
N ASN A 95 14.57 -12.66 28.27
CA ASN A 95 15.33 -13.03 29.48
C ASN A 95 16.78 -12.50 29.48
N PHE A 96 17.17 -11.74 28.46
CA PHE A 96 18.53 -11.21 28.26
C PHE A 96 18.70 -9.73 28.71
N GLN A 97 17.79 -9.23 29.56
CA GLN A 97 17.88 -7.91 30.21
C GLN A 97 18.48 -7.99 31.61
#